data_AF-A0A383B055-F1
#
_entry.id   AF-A0A383B055-F1
#
_cell.length_a   1.000
_cell.length_b   1.000
_cell.length_c   1.000
_cell.angle_alpha   90.00
_cell.angle_beta   90.00
_cell.angle_gamma   90.00
#
_symmetry.space_group_name_H-M   'P 1'
#
loop_
_entity.id
_entity.type
_entity.pdbx_description
1 polymer ?
#
loop_
_entity_poly.entity_id
_entity_poly.type
_entity_poly.pdbx_seq_one_letter_code
_entity_poly.pdbx_strand_id
1 'polypeptide(L)'
;MKVAREKIEDLKEYDLIEAVSLAKGSALAKFDESMDIAVRLGVDSRKADQNVRGSVLLPKGTGKKFQILVFAKGEKEAEAREAGAEIVGGEDLLKK
;
A
#
# COMPACT_ATOMS: atom_id res chain seq x y z
N MET A 1 21.05 5.79 -6.68
CA MET A 1 20.60 7.18 -6.46
C MET A 1 21.10 8.16 -7.52
N LYS A 2 22.41 8.28 -7.82
CA LYS A 2 22.91 9.25 -8.83
C LYS A 2 22.35 9.04 -10.24
N VAL A 3 22.38 7.80 -10.75
CA VAL A 3 21.90 7.44 -12.11
C VAL A 3 20.40 7.68 -12.32
N ALA A 4 19.57 7.51 -11.29
CA ALA A 4 18.14 7.77 -11.38
C ALA A 4 17.82 9.27 -11.36
N ARG A 5 18.59 10.06 -10.61
CA ARG A 5 18.45 11.52 -10.57
C ARG A 5 18.90 12.20 -11.87
N GLU A 6 19.88 11.64 -12.57
CA GLU A 6 20.32 12.17 -13.87
C GLU A 6 19.25 12.03 -14.97
N LYS A 7 18.32 11.07 -14.83
CA LYS A 7 17.22 10.86 -15.77
C LYS A 7 15.99 11.74 -15.49
N ILE A 8 15.97 12.44 -14.35
CA ILE A 8 14.84 13.23 -13.87
C ILE A 8 15.27 14.69 -13.85
N GLU A 9 14.55 15.54 -14.58
CA GLU A 9 14.77 16.98 -14.53
C GLU A 9 14.05 17.55 -13.30
N ASP A 10 14.82 18.17 -12.41
CA ASP A 10 14.25 18.83 -11.24
C ASP A 10 13.27 19.93 -11.68
N LEU A 11 12.06 19.95 -11.09
CA LEU A 11 10.97 20.92 -11.31
C LEU A 11 10.21 20.83 -12.64
N LYS A 12 10.47 19.83 -13.48
CA LYS A 12 9.65 19.60 -14.68
C LYS A 12 8.36 18.86 -14.35
N GLU A 13 7.25 19.36 -14.89
CA GLU A 13 5.97 18.66 -14.86
C GLU A 13 5.95 17.62 -15.97
N TYR A 14 5.87 16.35 -15.58
CA TYR A 14 5.72 15.21 -16.49
C TYR A 14 4.25 14.83 -16.60
N ASP A 15 3.83 14.40 -17.79
CA ASP A 15 2.54 13.74 -17.93
C ASP A 15 2.53 12.39 -17.19
N LEU A 16 1.35 11.93 -16.77
CA LEU A 16 1.19 10.79 -15.87
C LEU A 16 1.75 9.49 -16.49
N ILE A 17 1.60 9.31 -17.80
CA ILE A 17 2.11 8.14 -18.52
C ILE A 17 3.64 8.18 -18.62
N GLU A 18 4.19 9.35 -18.87
CA GLU A 18 5.63 9.58 -18.98
C GLU A 18 6.32 9.37 -17.61
N ALA A 19 5.73 9.93 -16.55
CA ALA A 19 6.21 9.78 -15.17
C ALA A 19 6.27 8.31 -14.73
N VAL A 20 5.23 7.53 -15.01
CA VAL A 20 5.20 6.09 -14.67
C VAL A 20 6.25 5.31 -15.46
N SER A 21 6.47 5.67 -16.72
CA SER A 21 7.48 5.02 -17.57
C SER A 21 8.90 5.30 -17.07
N LEU A 22 9.19 6.55 -16.70
CA LEU A 22 10.46 6.96 -16.10
C LEU A 22 10.70 6.31 -14.74
N ALA A 23 9.68 6.21 -13.90
CA ALA A 23 9.76 5.54 -12.59
C ALA A 23 10.15 4.07 -12.76
N LYS A 24 9.51 3.34 -13.68
CA LYS A 24 9.85 1.94 -13.99
C LYS A 24 11.26 1.80 -14.58
N GLY A 25 11.69 2.72 -15.46
CA GLY A 25 13.03 2.73 -16.05
C GLY A 25 14.14 3.17 -15.09
N SER A 26 13.78 3.66 -13.91
CA SER A 26 14.68 4.05 -12.82
C SER A 26 14.76 3.01 -11.70
N ALA A 27 13.96 1.94 -11.78
CA ALA A 27 14.07 0.78 -10.91
C ALA A 27 15.42 0.10 -11.13
N LEU A 28 16.17 -0.07 -10.05
CA LEU A 28 17.54 -0.63 -10.08
C LEU A 28 17.63 -1.94 -9.29
N ALA A 29 16.64 -2.25 -8.47
CA ALA A 29 16.58 -3.49 -7.74
C ALA A 29 16.24 -4.68 -8.64
N LYS A 30 16.67 -5.87 -8.21
CA LYS A 30 16.40 -7.14 -8.89
C LYS A 30 15.04 -7.76 -8.52
N PHE A 31 14.25 -7.09 -7.69
CA PHE A 31 12.96 -7.54 -7.19
C PHE A 31 11.87 -6.53 -7.57
N ASP A 32 10.59 -6.91 -7.43
CA ASP A 32 9.47 -6.01 -7.70
C ASP A 32 9.43 -4.85 -6.71
N GLU A 33 9.87 -3.67 -7.16
CA GLU A 33 9.87 -2.44 -6.37
C GLU A 33 8.43 -1.92 -6.16
N SER A 34 8.22 -1.26 -5.02
CA SER A 34 6.95 -0.58 -4.73
C SER A 34 7.01 0.86 -5.24
N MET A 35 5.92 1.34 -5.83
CA MET A 35 5.79 2.74 -6.22
C MET A 35 5.07 3.52 -5.13
N ASP A 36 5.73 4.54 -4.59
CA ASP A 36 5.15 5.47 -3.63
C ASP A 36 4.85 6.82 -4.29
N ILE A 37 3.77 7.47 -3.85
CA ILE A 37 3.37 8.80 -4.33
C ILE A 37 3.46 9.77 -3.16
N ALA A 38 4.33 10.78 -3.29
CA ALA A 38 4.42 11.86 -2.31
C ALA A 38 3.48 13.00 -2.71
N VAL A 39 2.42 13.22 -1.93
CA VAL A 39 1.48 14.32 -2.16
C VAL A 39 1.67 15.36 -1.06
N ARG A 40 2.00 16.58 -1.46
CA ARG A 40 2.05 17.72 -0.54
C ARG A 40 0.64 18.26 -0.33
N LEU A 41 0.04 17.92 0.80
CA LEU A 41 -1.25 18.47 1.23
C LEU A 41 -1.03 19.83 1.88
N GLY A 42 -1.90 20.81 1.60
CA GLY A 42 -1.89 22.14 2.20
C GLY A 42 -2.46 22.20 3.62
N VAL A 43 -2.43 21.08 4.36
CA VAL A 43 -3.01 20.94 5.69
C VAL A 43 -1.99 21.26 6.79
N ASP A 44 -2.44 21.87 7.87
CA ASP A 44 -1.62 22.09 9.06
C ASP A 44 -1.71 20.88 9.98
N SER A 45 -0.64 20.06 10.02
CA SER A 45 -0.58 18.83 10.82
C SER A 45 -0.66 19.05 12.34
N ARG A 46 -0.55 20.30 12.81
CA ARG A 46 -0.71 20.66 14.23
C ARG A 46 -2.17 20.76 14.65
N LYS A 47 -3.08 20.92 13.68
CA LYS A 47 -4.52 20.99 13.90
C LYS A 47 -5.13 19.61 13.67
N ALA A 48 -5.62 18.99 14.74
CA ALA A 48 -6.10 17.60 14.72
C ALA A 48 -7.24 17.36 13.71
N ASP A 49 -8.05 18.38 13.45
CA ASP A 49 -9.16 18.40 12.48
C ASP A 49 -8.69 18.41 11.01
N GLN A 50 -7.44 18.77 10.74
CA GLN A 50 -6.86 18.79 9.39
C GLN A 50 -6.01 17.56 9.08
N ASN A 51 -5.92 16.60 10.00
CA ASN A 51 -5.18 15.38 9.79
C ASN A 51 -5.97 14.42 8.88
N VAL A 52 -5.43 14.14 7.69
CA VAL A 52 -6.05 13.21 6.74
C VAL A 52 -5.51 11.81 7.00
N ARG A 53 -6.33 10.95 7.61
CA ARG A 53 -6.05 9.52 7.74
C ARG A 53 -7.21 8.74 7.10
N GLY A 54 -6.93 8.12 5.97
CA GLY A 54 -7.90 7.31 5.26
C GLY A 54 -7.21 6.15 4.54
N SER A 55 -7.95 5.07 4.35
CA SER A 55 -7.56 3.95 3.51
C SER A 55 -8.51 3.89 2.33
N VAL A 56 -7.98 3.70 1.13
CA VAL A 56 -8.79 3.59 -0.10
C VAL A 56 -8.50 2.26 -0.76
N LEU A 57 -9.55 1.60 -1.23
CA LEU A 57 -9.43 0.40 -2.05
C LEU A 57 -9.00 0.79 -3.46
N LEU A 58 -7.83 0.33 -3.89
CA LEU A 58 -7.35 0.58 -5.25
C LEU A 58 -8.14 -0.29 -6.24
N PRO A 59 -8.65 0.25 -7.37
CA PRO A 59 -9.42 -0.52 -8.36
C PRO A 59 -8.68 -1.70 -8.98
N LYS A 60 -7.34 -1.68 -8.94
CA LYS A 60 -6.47 -2.76 -9.45
C LYS A 60 -5.74 -3.52 -8.33
N GLY A 61 -6.06 -3.22 -7.06
CA GLY A 61 -5.35 -3.76 -5.90
C GLY A 61 -3.90 -3.27 -5.82
N THR A 62 -3.16 -3.81 -4.85
CA THR A 62 -1.74 -3.50 -4.60
C THR A 62 -0.78 -4.51 -5.20
N GLY A 63 -1.29 -5.51 -5.94
CA GLY A 63 -0.50 -6.58 -6.54
C GLY A 63 0.12 -7.58 -5.54
N LYS A 64 0.00 -7.34 -4.23
CA LYS A 64 0.43 -8.27 -3.18
C LYS A 64 -0.72 -9.20 -2.80
N LYS A 65 -0.41 -10.49 -2.66
CA LYS A 65 -1.33 -11.45 -2.03
C LYS A 65 -1.34 -11.16 -0.53
N PHE A 66 -2.47 -10.67 -0.04
CA PHE A 66 -2.69 -10.52 1.40
C PHE A 66 -3.14 -11.86 1.98
N GLN A 67 -2.37 -12.39 2.92
CA GLN A 67 -2.85 -13.47 3.76
C GLN A 67 -3.54 -12.83 4.96
N ILE A 68 -4.84 -13.07 5.08
CA ILE A 68 -5.67 -12.48 6.14
C ILE A 68 -5.90 -13.56 7.20
N LEU A 69 -5.35 -13.30 8.39
CA LEU A 69 -5.57 -14.11 9.58
C LEU A 69 -6.50 -13.37 10.52
N VAL A 70 -7.62 -14.01 10.90
CA VAL A 70 -8.63 -13.41 11.77
C VAL A 70 -8.71 -14.18 13.09
N PHE A 71 -8.57 -13.46 14.19
CA PHE A 71 -8.85 -13.97 15.53
C PHE A 71 -10.31 -13.70 15.87
N ALA A 72 -11.14 -14.74 15.82
CA ALA A 72 -12.54 -14.70 16.21
C ALA A 72 -12.90 -15.94 17.04
N LYS A 73 -13.88 -15.81 17.94
CA LYS A 73 -14.45 -16.92 18.72
C LYS A 73 -15.95 -17.00 18.43
N GLY A 74 -16.50 -18.21 18.27
CA GLY A 74 -17.95 -18.43 18.14
C GLY A 74 -18.51 -18.06 16.76
N GLU A 75 -19.67 -17.41 16.69
CA GLU A 75 -20.38 -17.11 15.42
C GLU A 75 -19.55 -16.23 14.45
N LYS A 76 -18.71 -15.35 14.98
CA LYS A 76 -17.80 -14.50 14.19
C LYS A 76 -16.68 -15.27 13.49
N GLU A 77 -16.42 -16.51 13.91
CA GLU A 77 -15.49 -17.41 13.22
C GLU A 77 -16.08 -17.91 11.89
N ALA A 78 -17.38 -18.22 11.88
CA ALA A 78 -18.09 -18.63 10.67
C ALA A 78 -18.20 -17.47 9.67
N GLU A 79 -18.55 -16.27 10.15
CA GLU A 79 -18.60 -15.06 9.31
C GLU A 79 -17.23 -14.71 8.73
N ALA A 80 -16.15 -14.85 9.50
CA ALA A 80 -14.79 -14.60 9.03
C ALA A 80 -14.35 -15.60 7.95
N ARG A 81 -14.78 -16.86 8.07
CA ARG A 81 -14.52 -17.92 7.09
C ARG A 81 -15.30 -17.69 5.80
N GLU A 82 -16.56 -17.27 5.89
CA GLU A 82 -17.38 -16.90 4.72
C GLU A 82 -16.88 -15.63 4.03
N ALA A 83 -16.35 -14.67 4.79
CA ALA A 83 -15.74 -13.45 4.25
C ALA A 83 -14.40 -13.68 3.53
N GLY A 84 -13.86 -14.90 3.53
CA GLY A 84 -12.66 -15.27 2.78
C GLY A 84 -11.34 -15.08 3.54
N ALA A 85 -11.35 -15.11 4.87
CA ALA A 85 -10.11 -15.17 5.65
C ALA A 85 -9.40 -16.52 5.42
N GLU A 86 -8.09 -16.48 5.12
CA GLU A 86 -7.28 -17.66 4.80
C GLU A 86 -6.99 -18.50 6.04
N ILE A 87 -6.89 -17.86 7.21
CA ILE A 87 -6.67 -18.51 8.49
C ILE A 87 -7.62 -17.90 9.53
N VAL A 88 -8.47 -18.74 10.14
CA VAL A 88 -9.33 -18.34 11.25
C VAL A 88 -9.04 -19.24 12.43
N GLY A 89 -8.81 -18.67 13.60
CA GLY A 89 -8.60 -19.47 14.80
C GLY A 89 -8.60 -18.62 16.07
N GLY A 90 -9.10 -19.22 17.14
CA GLY A 90 -9.05 -18.66 18.49
C GLY A 90 -7.79 -19.11 19.23
N GLU A 91 -7.95 -20.09 20.11
CA GLU A 91 -6.87 -20.54 21.02
C GLU A 91 -5.84 -21.46 20.35
N ASP A 92 -6.18 -22.07 19.20
CA ASP A 92 -5.34 -23.02 18.47
C ASP A 92 -4.18 -22.36 17.71
N LEU A 93 -4.32 -21.08 17.33
CA LEU A 93 -3.22 -20.28 16.75
C LEU A 93 -2.32 -19.66 17.81
N LEU A 94 -2.80 -19.53 19.06
CA LEU A 94 -2.04 -18.93 20.15
C LEU A 94 -0.90 -19.83 20.66
N LYS A 95 -0.98 -21.13 20.36
CA LYS A 95 0.02 -22.15 20.74
C LYS A 95 0.97 -22.56 19.59
N LYS A 96 0.76 -22.02 18.39
CA LYS A 96 1.58 -22.31 17.20
C LYS A 96 2.61 -21.21 16.98
#